data_AF-A0A963H7Y2-F1
#
_entry.id   AF-A0A963H7Y2-F1
#
_cell.length_a   1.000
_cell.length_b   1.000
_cell.length_c   1.000
_cell.angle_alpha   90.00
_cell.angle_beta   90.00
_cell.angle_gamma   90.00
#
_symmetry.space_group_name_H-M   'P 1'
#
loop_
_entity.id
_entity.type
_entity.pdbx_description
1 polymer ?
#
loop_
_entity_poly.entity_id
_entity_poly.type
_entity_poly.pdbx_seq_one_letter_code
_entity_poly.pdbx_strand_id
1 'polypeptide(L)'
;MSKQIPPPTREINRLRAAAALIPIIESGLSASKLSVERASLMASFCEWTVATPPDDPHAVKLAQTVGSGLKRIKVVLASAR
;
A
#
# COMPACT_ATOMS: atom_id res chain seq x y z
N MET A 1 -7.66 -25.49 7.88
CA MET A 1 -6.88 -25.38 6.62
C MET A 1 -5.78 -24.37 6.81
N SER A 2 -4.51 -24.81 6.77
CA SER A 2 -3.36 -23.92 6.77
C SER A 2 -3.44 -23.07 5.50
N LYS A 3 -3.54 -21.74 5.64
CA LYS A 3 -3.35 -20.83 4.51
C LYS A 3 -1.88 -20.98 4.10
N GLN A 4 -1.60 -21.83 3.10
CA GLN A 4 -0.28 -21.88 2.51
C GLN A 4 0.04 -20.47 2.01
N ILE A 5 1.10 -19.88 2.58
CA ILE A 5 1.58 -18.58 2.15
C ILE A 5 2.17 -18.81 0.75
N PRO A 6 1.68 -18.10 -0.28
CA PRO A 6 2.22 -18.23 -1.63
C PRO A 6 3.72 -18.00 -1.61
N PRO A 7 4.50 -18.78 -2.40
CA PRO A 7 5.94 -18.67 -2.43
C PRO A 7 6.36 -17.22 -2.74
N PRO A 8 7.41 -16.72 -2.08
CA PRO A 8 7.81 -15.32 -2.19
C PRO A 8 8.35 -15.04 -3.60
N THR A 9 7.60 -14.27 -4.39
CA THR A 9 8.11 -13.64 -5.62
C THR A 9 8.47 -12.18 -5.34
N ARG A 10 9.31 -11.58 -6.20
CA ARG A 10 9.64 -10.15 -6.12
C ARG A 10 8.41 -9.25 -6.14
N GLU A 11 7.40 -9.62 -6.92
CA GLU A 11 6.13 -8.92 -7.01
C GLU A 11 5.31 -9.03 -5.72
N ILE A 12 5.07 -10.26 -5.24
CA ILE A 12 4.32 -10.49 -4.01
C ILE A 12 4.97 -9.80 -2.81
N ASN A 13 6.30 -9.80 -2.72
CA ASN A 13 7.00 -9.13 -1.63
C ASN A 13 6.84 -7.61 -1.66
N ARG A 14 6.89 -6.99 -2.85
CA ARG A 14 6.62 -5.55 -3.02
C ARG A 14 5.19 -5.21 -2.60
N LEU A 15 4.22 -5.99 -3.05
CA LEU A 15 2.81 -5.80 -2.71
C LEU A 15 2.53 -6.01 -1.22
N ARG A 16 3.18 -7.00 -0.58
CA ARG A 16 3.10 -7.20 0.89
C ARG A 16 3.67 -6.01 1.65
N ALA A 17 4.82 -5.49 1.22
CA ALA A 17 5.42 -4.31 1.84
C ALA A 17 4.50 -3.09 1.70
N ALA A 18 3.97 -2.84 0.51
CA ALA A 18 3.01 -1.76 0.28
C ALA A 18 1.75 -1.92 1.15
N ALA A 19 1.19 -3.13 1.22
CA ALA A 19 0.00 -3.41 2.03
C ALA A 19 0.25 -3.16 3.53
N ALA A 20 1.44 -3.48 4.03
CA ALA A 20 1.84 -3.21 5.40
C ALA A 20 2.09 -1.70 5.65
N LEU A 21 2.55 -0.96 4.65
CA LEU A 21 2.76 0.48 4.75
C LEU A 21 1.45 1.28 4.84
N ILE A 22 0.37 0.84 4.19
CA ILE A 22 -0.93 1.54 4.21
C ILE A 22 -1.37 1.93 5.64
N PRO A 23 -1.55 0.99 6.60
CA PRO A 23 -1.99 1.36 7.95
C PRO A 23 -0.96 2.21 8.71
N ILE A 24 0.34 2.09 8.40
CA ILE A 24 1.40 2.92 9.00
C ILE A 24 1.27 4.38 8.53
N ILE A 25 1.02 4.59 7.23
CA ILE A 25 0.81 5.93 6.68
C ILE A 25 -0.48 6.53 7.24
N GLU A 26 -1.58 5.78 7.24
CA GLU A 26 -2.88 6.25 7.74
C GLU A 26 -2.81 6.65 9.22
N SER A 27 -2.26 5.78 10.08
CA SER A 27 -2.10 6.09 11.51
C SER A 27 -1.11 7.22 11.78
N GLY A 28 -0.04 7.30 10.99
CA GLY A 28 0.96 8.37 11.07
C GLY A 28 0.37 9.73 10.73
N LEU A 29 -0.45 9.80 9.66
CA LEU A 29 -1.17 11.01 9.27
C LEU A 29 -2.22 11.41 10.31
N SER A 30 -3.06 10.46 10.78
CA SER A 30 -4.11 10.77 11.75
C SER A 30 -3.56 11.24 13.10
N ALA A 31 -2.39 10.75 13.49
CA ALA A 31 -1.73 11.13 14.73
C ALA A 31 -0.79 12.34 14.58
N SER A 32 -0.71 12.96 13.39
CA SER A 32 0.25 14.03 13.07
C SER A 32 1.73 13.66 13.36
N LYS A 33 2.06 12.37 13.32
CA LYS A 33 3.41 11.83 13.56
C LYS A 33 4.20 11.65 12.26
N LEU A 34 3.52 11.72 11.11
CA LEU A 34 4.11 11.63 9.79
C LEU A 34 3.79 12.91 9.01
N SER A 35 4.82 13.58 8.47
CA SER A 35 4.60 14.76 7.63
C SER A 35 3.93 14.39 6.31
N VAL A 36 3.18 15.34 5.75
CA VAL A 36 2.51 15.19 4.44
C VAL A 36 3.50 14.81 3.33
N GLU A 37 4.68 15.41 3.33
CA GLU A 37 5.73 15.12 2.35
C GLU A 37 6.24 13.67 2.46
N ARG A 38 6.55 13.20 3.67
CA ARG A 38 7.00 11.81 3.89
C ARG A 38 5.89 10.82 3.55
N ALA A 39 4.65 11.11 3.94
CA ALA A 39 3.49 10.30 3.59
C ALA A 39 3.29 10.22 2.07
N SER A 40 3.50 11.32 1.35
CA SER A 40 3.41 11.37 -0.13
C SER A 40 4.48 10.50 -0.79
N LEU A 41 5.72 10.53 -0.28
CA LEU A 41 6.79 9.67 -0.79
C LEU A 41 6.48 8.18 -0.56
N MET A 42 6.00 7.82 0.63
CA MET A 42 5.60 6.44 0.94
C MET A 42 4.41 6.00 0.08
N ALA A 43 3.43 6.88 -0.14
CA ALA A 43 2.31 6.61 -1.04
C ALA A 43 2.77 6.40 -2.49
N SER A 44 3.80 7.11 -2.94
CA SER A 44 4.38 6.94 -4.29
C SER A 44 4.98 5.54 -4.47
N PHE A 45 5.65 5.00 -3.45
CA PHE A 45 6.10 3.61 -3.46
C PHE A 45 4.91 2.64 -3.59
N CYS A 46 3.88 2.81 -2.77
CA CYS A 46 2.68 1.98 -2.82
C CYS A 46 2.00 2.03 -4.20
N GLU A 47 1.92 3.22 -4.82
CA GLU A 47 1.36 3.40 -6.16
C GLU A 47 2.18 2.67 -7.22
N TRP A 48 3.51 2.77 -7.16
CA TRP A 48 4.39 2.02 -8.07
C TRP A 48 4.17 0.50 -7.96
N THR A 49 3.91 -0.05 -6.76
CA THR A 49 3.70 -1.50 -6.61
C THR A 49 2.46 -2.03 -7.31
N VAL A 50 1.47 -1.18 -7.61
CA VAL A 50 0.21 -1.56 -8.28
C VAL A 50 0.11 -1.02 -9.71
N ALA A 51 1.18 -0.41 -10.23
CA ALA A 51 1.20 0.16 -11.58
C ALA A 51 1.08 -0.92 -12.68
N THR A 52 1.56 -2.13 -12.39
CA THR A 52 1.41 -3.30 -13.27
C THR A 52 0.41 -4.27 -12.65
N PRO A 53 -0.68 -4.64 -13.35
CA PRO A 53 -1.61 -5.65 -12.87
C PRO A 53 -0.90 -7.00 -12.71
N PRO A 54 -1.00 -7.64 -11.54
CA PRO A 54 -0.44 -8.98 -11.35
C PRO A 54 -1.35 -10.05 -11.96
N ASP A 55 -0.75 -11.11 -12.49
CA ASP A 55 -1.49 -12.28 -13.00
C ASP A 55 -1.83 -13.29 -11.89
N ASP A 56 -1.04 -13.31 -10.81
CA ASP A 56 -1.24 -14.23 -9.69
C ASP A 56 -2.44 -13.81 -8.82
N PRO A 57 -3.41 -14.69 -8.54
CA PRO A 57 -4.60 -14.35 -7.75
C PRO A 57 -4.30 -13.81 -6.35
N HIS A 58 -3.22 -14.24 -5.70
CA HIS A 58 -2.85 -13.71 -4.39
C HIS A 58 -2.26 -12.30 -4.49
N ALA A 59 -1.44 -12.06 -5.51
CA ALA A 59 -0.94 -10.74 -5.84
C ALA A 59 -2.08 -9.79 -6.23
N VAL A 60 -3.10 -10.24 -6.98
CA VAL A 60 -4.30 -9.46 -7.29
C VAL A 60 -4.99 -8.98 -6.02
N LYS A 61 -5.20 -9.87 -5.04
CA LYS A 61 -5.84 -9.50 -3.77
C LYS A 61 -5.01 -8.49 -2.96
N LEU A 62 -3.68 -8.63 -2.98
CA LEU A 62 -2.80 -7.64 -2.34
C LEU A 62 -2.87 -6.30 -3.08
N ALA A 63 -2.82 -6.29 -4.41
CA ALA A 63 -2.93 -5.08 -5.22
C ALA A 63 -4.26 -4.35 -4.99
N GLN A 64 -5.39 -5.07 -4.86
CA GLN A 64 -6.68 -4.48 -4.49
C GLN A 64 -6.64 -3.83 -3.10
N THR A 65 -5.99 -4.49 -2.14
CA THR A 65 -5.83 -3.97 -0.77
C THR A 65 -5.01 -2.68 -0.79
N VAL A 66 -3.86 -2.69 -1.47
CA VAL A 66 -2.98 -1.52 -1.64
C VAL A 66 -3.72 -0.39 -2.35
N GLY A 67 -4.40 -0.67 -3.47
CA GLY A 67 -5.15 0.31 -4.24
C GLY A 67 -6.28 0.96 -3.44
N SER A 68 -7.00 0.18 -2.62
CA SER A 68 -8.06 0.72 -1.75
C SER A 68 -7.48 1.61 -0.64
N GLY A 69 -6.35 1.23 -0.06
CA GLY A 69 -5.61 2.05 0.91
C GLY A 69 -5.09 3.35 0.31
N LEU A 70 -4.47 3.28 -0.86
CA LEU A 70 -3.96 4.44 -1.59
C LEU A 70 -5.04 5.47 -1.86
N LYS A 71 -6.26 5.06 -2.25
CA LYS A 71 -7.38 5.97 -2.44
C LYS A 71 -7.67 6.79 -1.19
N ARG A 72 -7.71 6.15 -0.02
CA ARG A 72 -7.94 6.84 1.26
C ARG A 72 -6.80 7.80 1.60
N ILE A 73 -5.55 7.35 1.47
CA ILE A 73 -4.37 8.19 1.72
C ILE A 73 -4.38 9.42 0.80
N LYS A 74 -4.66 9.26 -0.49
CA LYS A 74 -4.71 10.36 -1.46
C LYS A 74 -5.78 11.40 -1.12
N VAL A 75 -6.94 10.97 -0.62
CA VAL A 75 -7.98 11.89 -0.12
C VAL A 75 -7.45 12.72 1.04
N VAL A 76 -6.80 12.10 2.02
CA VAL A 76 -6.22 12.82 3.17
C VAL A 76 -5.14 13.80 2.73
N LEU A 77 -4.23 13.38 1.84
CA LEU A 77 -3.14 14.22 1.35
C LEU A 77 -3.65 15.40 0.51
N ALA A 78 -4.73 15.22 -0.25
CA ALA A 78 -5.34 16.30 -1.02
C ALA A 78 -5.93 17.39 -0.12
N SER A 79 -6.48 17.03 1.03
CA SER A 79 -7.03 17.96 2.02
C SER A 79 -5.98 18.62 2.91
N ALA A 80 -4.74 18.13 2.89
CA ALA A 80 -3.62 18.63 3.70
C ALA A 80 -2.68 19.56 2.92
N ARG A 81 -3.04 19.92 1.68
CA ARG A 81 -2.33 20.90 0.84
C ARG A 81 -2.80 22.31 1.11
#